data_AF-A0A7Y4R6F4-F1
#
_entry.id   AF-A0A7Y4R6F4-F1
#
_cell.length_a   1.000
_cell.length_b   1.000
_cell.length_c   1.000
_cell.angle_alpha   90.00
_cell.angle_beta   90.00
_cell.angle_gamma   90.00
#
_symmetry.space_group_name_H-M   'P 1'
#
loop_
_entity.id
_entity.type
_entity.pdbx_description
1 polymer ?
#
loop_
_entity_poly.entity_id
_entity_poly.type
_entity_poly.pdbx_seq_one_letter_code
_entity_poly.pdbx_strand_id
1 'polypeptide(L)' 'PGDIAKFKRAYPKLKVHENVSFVHDRRAITSAGSAKSYDAALYMVELLYGKEVADGIAKGLVIEWNVSQVKHIQTNR' A
#
# COMPACT_ATOMS: atom_id res chain seq x y z
N PRO A 1 7.07 -2.73 12.18
CA PRO A 1 7.74 -4.06 12.08
C PRO A 1 9.17 -3.98 12.63
N GLY A 2 9.63 -4.99 13.36
CA GLY A 2 10.96 -5.00 13.99
C GLY A 2 12.13 -5.07 12.98
N ASP A 3 11.88 -5.55 11.76
CA ASP A 3 12.94 -5.87 10.78
C ASP A 3 13.40 -4.69 9.92
N ILE A 4 12.80 -3.51 10.06
CA ILE A 4 13.11 -2.34 9.20
C ILE A 4 14.60 -1.97 9.30
N ALA A 5 15.16 -1.95 10.51
CA ALA A 5 16.57 -1.62 10.70
C ALA A 5 17.50 -2.63 10.01
N LYS A 6 17.17 -3.92 10.07
CA LYS A 6 17.91 -4.99 9.38
C LYS A 6 17.80 -4.83 7.87
N PHE A 7 16.60 -4.55 7.36
CA PHE A 7 16.35 -4.35 5.93
C PHE A 7 17.12 -3.15 5.37
N LYS A 8 17.13 -2.01 6.07
CA LYS A 8 17.91 -0.82 5.70
C LYS A 8 19.41 -1.10 5.65
N ARG A 9 19.96 -1.87 6.59
CA ARG A 9 21.39 -2.25 6.58
C ARG A 9 21.73 -3.19 5.43
N ALA A 10 20.85 -4.14 5.12
CA ALA A 10 21.06 -5.07 4.02
C ALA A 10 20.96 -4.40 2.64
N TYR A 11 20.12 -3.37 2.52
CA TYR A 11 19.86 -2.67 1.25
C TYR A 11 20.01 -1.15 1.39
N PRO A 12 21.24 -0.64 1.61
CA PRO A 12 21.46 0.77 1.95
C PRO A 12 21.09 1.77 0.84
N LYS A 13 20.96 1.30 -0.41
CA LYS A 13 20.54 2.12 -1.55
C LYS A 13 19.00 2.25 -1.66
N LEU A 14 18.23 1.42 -0.96
CA LEU A 14 16.77 1.49 -0.99
C LEU A 14 16.27 2.62 -0.07
N LYS A 15 15.36 3.44 -0.60
CA LYS A 15 14.62 4.39 0.21
C LYS A 15 13.46 3.65 0.89
N VAL A 16 13.60 3.38 2.19
CA VAL A 16 12.55 2.74 2.99
C VAL A 16 11.66 3.81 3.61
N HIS A 17 10.36 3.73 3.32
CA HIS A 17 9.34 4.60 3.91
C HIS A 17 8.69 3.92 5.11
N GLU A 18 8.62 4.63 6.23
CA GLU A 18 8.04 4.15 7.49
C GLU A 18 6.76 4.90 7.81
N ASN A 19 5.92 4.32 8.68
CA ASN A 19 4.66 4.91 9.13
C ASN A 19 3.70 5.26 7.98
N VAL A 20 3.69 4.43 6.93
CA VAL A 20 2.79 4.45 5.78
C VAL A 20 2.24 3.05 5.56
N SER A 21 1.03 2.94 5.02
CA SER A 21 0.39 1.65 4.73
C SER A 21 1.05 0.96 3.53
N PHE A 22 1.23 1.72 2.45
CA PHE A 22 1.88 1.26 1.23
C PHE A 22 2.63 2.37 0.50
N VAL A 23 3.50 1.96 -0.42
CA VAL A 23 4.20 2.83 -1.37
C VAL A 23 3.90 2.35 -2.78
N HIS A 24 3.47 3.25 -3.63
CA HIS A 24 3.32 3.05 -5.07
C HIS A 24 4.47 3.76 -5.81
N ASP A 25 5.39 2.98 -6.38
CA ASP A 25 6.47 3.44 -7.26
C ASP A 25 6.30 2.82 -8.66
N ARG A 26 5.76 3.62 -9.59
CA ARG A 26 5.56 3.31 -11.01
C ARG A 26 4.71 2.07 -11.26
N ARG A 27 5.33 0.89 -11.29
CA ARG A 27 4.66 -0.41 -11.56
C ARG A 27 4.70 -1.33 -10.34
N ALA A 28 5.26 -0.88 -9.23
CA ALA A 28 5.39 -1.64 -8.01
C ALA A 28 4.61 -0.98 -6.88
N ILE A 29 3.79 -1.77 -6.20
CA ILE A 29 3.12 -1.39 -4.96
C ILE A 29 3.65 -2.31 -3.86
N THR A 30 4.23 -1.74 -2.80
CA THR A 30 4.72 -2.49 -1.63
C THR A 30 3.95 -2.05 -0.38
N SER A 31 3.67 -2.98 0.54
CA SER A 31 2.90 -2.69 1.76
C SER A 31 3.70 -2.97 3.03
N ALA A 32 3.24 -2.41 4.15
CA ALA A 32 3.76 -2.73 5.48
C ALA A 32 3.43 -4.16 5.96
N GLY A 33 2.66 -4.94 5.18
CA GLY A 33 2.25 -6.30 5.49
C GLY A 33 1.08 -6.40 6.49
N SER A 34 0.77 -7.63 6.93
CA SER A 34 -0.37 -7.93 7.82
C SER A 34 -1.67 -7.29 7.31
N ALA A 35 -2.48 -6.70 8.18
CA ALA A 35 -3.73 -6.03 7.82
C ALA A 35 -3.56 -4.88 6.80
N LYS A 36 -2.38 -4.24 6.74
CA LYS A 36 -2.10 -3.16 5.79
C LYS A 36 -1.88 -3.64 4.35
N SER A 37 -1.77 -4.95 4.13
CA SER A 37 -1.75 -5.51 2.78
C SER A 37 -3.07 -5.31 2.02
N TYR A 38 -4.21 -5.25 2.73
CA TYR A 38 -5.51 -4.98 2.11
C TYR A 38 -5.59 -3.58 1.51
N ASP A 39 -5.01 -2.58 2.18
CA ASP A 39 -4.97 -1.21 1.65
C ASP A 39 -4.26 -1.15 0.29
N ALA A 40 -3.12 -1.83 0.16
CA ALA A 40 -2.38 -1.91 -1.11
C ALA A 40 -3.15 -2.68 -2.19
N ALA A 41 -3.82 -3.77 -1.82
CA ALA A 41 -4.61 -4.58 -2.75
C ALA A 41 -5.84 -3.82 -3.27
N LEU A 42 -6.60 -3.17 -2.38
CA LEU A 42 -7.77 -2.37 -2.75
C LEU A 42 -7.37 -1.15 -3.59
N TYR A 43 -6.26 -0.50 -3.25
CA TYR A 43 -5.70 0.57 -4.08
C TYR A 43 -5.33 0.07 -5.48
N MET A 44 -4.71 -1.10 -5.60
CA MET A 44 -4.39 -1.70 -6.91
C MET A 44 -5.67 -2.00 -7.70
N VAL A 45 -6.71 -2.52 -7.07
CA VAL A 45 -8.01 -2.76 -7.72
C VAL A 45 -8.61 -1.44 -8.21
N GLU A 46 -8.63 -0.41 -7.36
CA GLU A 46 -9.18 0.91 -7.74
C GLU A 46 -8.41 1.52 -8.90
N LEU A 47 -7.08 1.38 -8.92
CA LEU A 47 -6.22 1.89 -10.00
C LEU A 47 -6.49 1.18 -11.34
N LEU A 48 -6.71 -0.14 -11.33
CA LEU A 48 -6.83 -0.95 -12.54
C LEU A 48 -8.27 -1.07 -13.05
N TYR A 49 -9.24 -1.11 -12.14
CA TYR A 49 -10.64 -1.45 -12.44
C TYR A 49 -11.63 -0.36 -11.99
N GLY A 50 -11.14 0.72 -11.36
CA GLY A 50 -11.96 1.84 -10.90
C GLY A 50 -12.54 1.63 -9.50
N LYS A 51 -13.01 2.74 -8.93
CA LYS A 51 -13.49 2.82 -7.54
C LYS A 51 -14.69 1.91 -7.26
N GLU A 52 -15.63 1.79 -8.20
CA GLU A 52 -16.83 0.96 -8.01
C GLU A 52 -16.48 -0.52 -7.77
N VAL A 53 -15.51 -1.05 -8.51
CA VAL A 53 -15.04 -2.44 -8.34
C VAL A 53 -14.33 -2.61 -7.01
N ALA A 54 -13.47 -1.65 -6.64
CA ALA A 54 -12.77 -1.67 -5.35
C ALA A 54 -13.73 -1.63 -4.17
N ASP A 55 -14.75 -0.76 -4.22
CA ASP A 55 -15.78 -0.63 -3.19
C ASP A 55 -16.62 -1.92 -3.07
N GLY A 56 -16.93 -2.58 -4.19
CA GLY A 56 -17.60 -3.88 -4.21
C GLY A 56 -16.81 -4.98 -3.48
N ILE A 57 -15.49 -5.06 -3.76
CA ILE A 57 -14.60 -6.01 -3.09
C ILE A 57 -14.46 -5.66 -1.60
N ALA A 58 -14.23 -4.38 -1.28
CA ALA A 58 -14.09 -3.91 0.09
C ALA A 58 -15.32 -4.22 0.94
N LYS A 59 -16.53 -4.01 0.38
CA LYS A 59 -17.80 -4.38 1.02
C LYS A 59 -17.87 -5.87 1.33
N GLY A 60 -17.46 -6.74 0.40
CA GLY A 60 -17.42 -8.19 0.63
C GLY A 60 -16.44 -8.60 1.73
N LEU A 61 -15.40 -7.80 1.96
CA LEU A 61 -14.42 -7.99 3.03
C LEU A 61 -14.76 -7.24 4.34
N VAL A 62 -15.89 -6.52 4.37
CA VAL A 62 -16.29 -5.66 5.50
C VAL A 62 -15.22 -4.61 5.84
N ILE A 63 -14.62 -4.01 4.81
CA ILE A 63 -13.63 -2.94 4.91
C ILE A 63 -14.26 -1.63 4.41
N GLU A 64 -14.19 -0.57 5.20
CA GLU A 64 -14.49 0.77 4.73
C GLU A 64 -13.31 1.28 3.87
N TRP A 65 -13.52 1.36 2.56
CA TRP A 65 -12.46 1.74 1.63
C TRP A 65 -12.54 3.20 1.19
N ASN A 66 -11.48 3.95 1.49
CA ASN A 66 -11.25 5.28 0.97
C ASN A 66 -9.75 5.56 0.89
N VAL A 67 -9.19 5.55 -0.32
CA VAL A 67 -7.76 5.79 -0.56
C VAL A 67 -7.27 7.12 0.05
N SER A 68 -8.13 8.15 0.10
CA SER A 68 -7.76 9.46 0.66
C SER A 68 -7.53 9.45 2.18
N GLN A 69 -8.10 8.46 2.87
CA GLN A 69 -7.93 8.25 4.31
C GLN A 69 -6.75 7.32 4.64
N VAL A 70 -6.20 6.64 3.63
CA VAL A 70 -5.04 5.76 3.80
C VAL A 70 -3.76 6.57 3.65
N LYS A 71 -2.92 6.57 4.68
CA LYS A 71 -1.59 7.18 4.61
C LYS A 71 -0.67 6.35 3.71
N HIS A 72 -0.43 6.81 2.49
CA HIS A 72 0.41 6.15 1.49
C HIS A 72 1.33 7.15 0.78
N ILE A 73 2.28 6.65 -0.01
CA ILE A 73 3.17 7.47 -0.84
C ILE A 73 3.05 7.01 -2.28
N GLN A 74 2.85 7.96 -3.19
CA GLN A 74 2.98 7.76 -4.62
C GLN A 74 4.17 8.57 -5.14
N THR A 75 5.09 7.93 -5.86
CA THR A 75 6.28 8.61 -6.40
C THR A 75 6.10 8.91 -7.89
N ASN A 76 6.41 10.14 -8.30
CA ASN A 76 6.26 10.63 -9.69
C ASN A 76 7.60 10.76 -10.42
N ARG A 77 8.54 9.81 -10.28
CA ARG A 77 9.84 9.93 -10.97
C ARG A 77 9.75 9.72 -12.47
#